data_AF-R5L9A4-F1
#
_entry.id   AF-R5L9A4-F1
#
_cell.length_a   1.000
_cell.length_b   1.000
_cell.length_c   1.000
_cell.angle_alpha   90.00
_cell.angle_beta   90.00
_cell.angle_gamma   90.00
#
_symmetry.space_group_name_H-M   'P 1'
#
loop_
_entity.id
_entity.type
_entity.pdbx_description
1 polymer ?
#
loop_
_entity_poly.entity_id
_entity_poly.type
_entity_poly.pdbx_seq_one_letter_code
_entity_poly.pdbx_strand_id
1 'polypeptide(L)' 'MASACNIVEISQMKNDLIFYLSKFDMEKIAALSDVYSNRLRLEPTGKGHIRISLNKGEKPLDVMRTVITTMNKA' A
#
# COMPACT_ATOMS: atom_id res chain seq x y z
N MET A 1 -11.55 -5.03 -7.95
CA MET A 1 -11.12 -3.72 -8.54
C MET A 1 -10.83 -2.77 -7.39
N ALA A 2 -9.86 -1.85 -7.53
CA ALA A 2 -9.23 -1.08 -6.43
C ALA A 2 -10.17 -0.41 -5.39
N SER A 3 -11.45 -0.20 -5.72
CA SER A 3 -12.49 0.24 -4.79
C SER A 3 -12.67 -0.68 -3.56
N ALA A 4 -12.42 -1.99 -3.68
CA ALA A 4 -12.49 -2.91 -2.54
C ALA A 4 -11.32 -2.77 -1.55
N CYS A 5 -10.27 -2.03 -1.91
CA CYS A 5 -9.07 -1.84 -1.08
C CYS A 5 -9.09 -0.52 -0.29
N ASN A 6 -10.17 0.27 -0.38
CA ASN A 6 -10.28 1.61 0.22
C ASN A 6 -9.22 2.61 -0.26
N ILE A 7 -8.48 2.31 -1.34
CA ILE A 7 -7.46 3.19 -1.89
C ILE A 7 -8.16 4.30 -2.68
N VAL A 8 -7.96 5.55 -2.27
CA VAL A 8 -8.51 6.74 -2.95
C VAL A 8 -7.52 7.44 -3.85
N GLU A 9 -6.22 7.27 -3.58
CA GLU A 9 -5.14 7.87 -4.35
C GLU A 9 -3.87 7.03 -4.20
N ILE A 10 -3.11 6.94 -5.28
CA ILE A 10 -1.77 6.36 -5.29
C ILE A 10 -0.81 7.44 -5.77
N SER A 11 0.24 7.70 -5.00
CA SER A 11 1.29 8.64 -5.36
C SER A 11 2.65 7.97 -5.23
N GLN A 12 3.60 8.37 -6.06
CA GLN A 12 4.99 7.96 -5.92
C GLN A 12 5.82 9.17 -5.45
N MET A 13 6.49 9.03 -4.31
CA MET A 13 7.36 10.07 -3.77
C MET A 13 8.77 9.50 -3.59
N LYS A 14 9.71 9.96 -4.41
CA LYS A 14 11.07 9.42 -4.47
C LYS A 14 11.04 7.90 -4.66
N ASN A 15 11.43 7.17 -3.62
CA ASN A 15 11.53 5.72 -3.60
C ASN A 15 10.36 5.05 -2.86
N ASP A 16 9.33 5.81 -2.49
CA ASP A 16 8.17 5.30 -1.79
C ASP A 16 6.93 5.33 -2.69
N LEU A 17 6.13 4.27 -2.63
CA LEU A 17 4.74 4.29 -3.07
C LEU A 17 3.84 4.57 -1.87
N ILE A 18 2.97 5.56 -2.03
CA ILE A 18 2.03 6.01 -1.03
C ILE A 18 0.64 5.67 -1.51
N PHE A 19 -0.11 4.93 -0.70
CA PHE A 19 -1.50 4.56 -0.97
C PHE A 19 -2.38 5.21 0.08
N TYR A 20 -3.07 6.27 -0.31
CA TYR A 20 -4.01 6.94 0.57
C TYR A 20 -5.30 6.15 0.67
N LEU A 21 -5.80 5.99 1.90
CA LEU A 21 -6.94 5.15 2.20
C LEU A 21 -8.11 6.00 2.72
N SER A 22 -9.33 5.70 2.29
CA SER A 22 -10.56 6.30 2.85
C SER A 22 -10.89 5.75 4.25
N LYS A 23 -10.47 4.52 4.54
CA LYS A 23 -10.56 3.87 5.85
C LYS A 23 -9.43 2.86 6.00
N PHE A 24 -8.98 2.67 7.24
CA PHE A 24 -8.04 1.59 7.55
C PHE A 24 -8.78 0.28 7.72
N ASP A 25 -8.43 -0.69 6.88
CA ASP A 25 -8.86 -2.08 6.98
C ASP A 25 -7.65 -2.87 7.50
N MET A 26 -7.67 -3.19 8.79
CA MET A 26 -6.51 -3.77 9.47
C MET A 26 -6.20 -5.19 8.99
N GLU A 27 -7.19 -5.94 8.50
CA GLU A 27 -6.98 -7.27 7.92
C GLU A 27 -6.19 -7.17 6.61
N LYS A 28 -6.58 -6.23 5.74
CA LYS A 28 -5.86 -5.95 4.49
C LYS A 28 -4.45 -5.40 4.75
N ILE A 29 -4.29 -4.54 5.75
CA ILE A 29 -2.99 -3.99 6.14
C ILE A 29 -2.08 -5.08 6.72
N ALA A 30 -2.62 -5.98 7.55
CA ALA A 30 -1.88 -7.13 8.06
C ALA A 30 -1.40 -8.04 6.92
N ALA A 31 -2.26 -8.35 5.95
CA ALA A 31 -1.87 -9.13 4.77
C ALA A 31 -0.74 -8.46 3.95
N LEU A 32 -0.72 -7.12 3.89
CA LEU A 32 0.41 -6.40 3.27
C LEU A 32 1.68 -6.46 4.12
N SER A 33 1.56 -6.52 5.44
CA SER A 33 2.72 -6.62 6.33
C SER A 33 3.46 -7.95 6.16
N ASP A 34 2.75 -9.03 5.85
CA ASP A 34 3.36 -10.33 5.53
C ASP A 34 4.17 -10.30 4.23
N VAL A 35 3.79 -9.43 3.28
CA VAL A 35 4.44 -9.31 1.97
C VAL A 35 5.63 -8.34 2.00
N TYR A 36 5.48 -7.21 2.70
CA TYR A 36 6.44 -6.10 2.63
C TYR A 36 7.25 -5.89 3.91
N SER A 37 6.83 -6.48 5.03
CA SER A 37 7.52 -6.47 6.32
C SER A 37 8.00 -5.06 6.72
N ASN A 38 9.30 -4.85 6.88
CA ASN A 38 9.90 -3.58 7.30
C ASN A 38 9.78 -2.43 6.26
N ARG A 39 9.32 -2.73 5.04
CA ARG A 39 9.11 -1.75 3.97
C ARG A 39 7.73 -1.10 4.04
N LEU A 40 6.78 -1.70 4.77
CA LEU A 40 5.44 -1.17 4.98
C LEU A 40 5.43 -0.26 6.21
N ARG A 41 4.85 0.93 6.07
CA ARG A 41 4.53 1.83 7.18
C ARG A 41 3.07 2.25 7.10
N LEU A 42 2.38 2.21 8.23
CA LEU A 42 1.06 2.79 8.40
C LEU A 42 1.23 4.21 8.97
N GLU A 43 0.73 5.21 8.24
CA GLU A 43 0.82 6.61 8.63
C GLU A 43 -0.61 7.18 8.80
N PRO A 44 -1.13 7.23 10.04
CA PRO A 44 -2.50 7.65 10.31
C PRO A 44 -2.70 9.17 10.34
N THR A 45 -1.61 9.95 10.45
CA THR A 45 -1.65 11.40 10.55
C THR A 45 -1.86 12.08 9.20
N GLY A 46 -2.69 13.12 9.15
CA GLY A 46 -2.99 13.84 7.92
C GLY A 46 -3.96 13.05 7.04
N LYS A 47 -3.62 12.84 5.77
CA LYS A 47 -4.37 11.94 4.88
C LYS A 47 -3.89 10.51 5.16
N GLY A 48 -4.71 9.73 5.86
CA GLY A 48 -4.36 8.37 6.28
C GLY A 48 -3.89 7.52 5.09
N HIS A 49 -2.71 6.91 5.23
CA HIS A 49 -2.10 6.17 4.15
C HIS A 49 -1.21 5.03 4.64
N ILE A 50 -0.91 4.14 3.71
CA ILE A 50 0.21 3.22 3.83
C ILE A 50 1.32 3.64 2.89
N ARG A 51 2.56 3.47 3.33
CA ARG A 51 3.76 3.71 2.56
C ARG A 51 4.51 2.40 2.36
N ILE A 52 4.93 2.14 1.13
CA ILE A 52 5.79 1.01 0.78
C ILE A 52 7.05 1.55 0.12
N SER A 53 8.19 1.38 0.79
CA SER A 53 9.49 1.73 0.22
C SER A 53 9.89 0.71 -0.84
N LEU A 54 10.25 1.16 -2.03
CA LEU A 54 10.67 0.35 -3.16
C LEU A 54 12.11 -0.13 -2.99
N ASN A 55 12.40 -1.34 -3.46
CA ASN A 55 13.77 -1.81 -3.58
C ASN A 55 14.44 -1.28 -4.86
N LYS A 56 15.78 -1.25 -4.90
CA LYS A 56 16.52 -0.82 -6.08
C LYS A 56 16.15 -1.68 -7.29
N GLY A 57 15.68 -1.05 -8.36
CA GLY A 57 15.29 -1.73 -9.60
C GLY A 57 13.87 -2.34 -9.58
N GLU A 58 13.15 -2.22 -8.47
CA GLU A 58 11.77 -2.67 -8.38
C GLU A 58 10.85 -1.71 -9.14
N LYS A 59 9.94 -2.26 -9.95
CA LYS A 59 9.05 -1.45 -10.77
C LYS A 59 7.83 -1.04 -9.94
N PRO A 60 7.47 0.26 -9.87
CA PRO A 60 6.31 0.72 -9.11
C PRO A 60 5.01 0.02 -9.51
N LEU A 61 4.81 -0.27 -10.80
CA LEU A 61 3.62 -0.95 -11.32
C LEU A 61 3.46 -2.37 -10.77
N ASP A 62 4.56 -3.11 -10.61
CA ASP A 62 4.53 -4.48 -10.09
C ASP A 62 4.17 -4.48 -8.59
N VAL A 63 4.69 -3.49 -7.85
CA VAL A 63 4.32 -3.28 -6.44
C VAL A 63 2.87 -2.86 -6.31
N MET A 64 2.38 -1.90 -7.10
CA MET A 64 0.97 -1.51 -7.11
C MET A 64 0.05 -2.71 -7.39
N ARG A 65 0.38 -3.53 -8.39
CA ARG A 65 -0.38 -4.73 -8.72
C ARG A 65 -0.40 -5.72 -7.56
N THR A 66 0.74 -5.92 -6.90
CA THR A 66 0.87 -6.82 -5.75
C THR A 66 0.04 -6.32 -4.58
N VAL A 67 0.12 -5.02 -4.23
CA VAL A 67 -0.69 -4.40 -3.17
C VAL A 67 -2.18 -4.60 -3.42
N ILE A 68 -2.66 -4.25 -4.61
CA ILE A 68 -4.08 -4.38 -4.97
C ILE A 68 -4.50 -5.85 -4.94
N THR A 69 -3.66 -6.77 -5.40
CA THR A 69 -3.98 -8.21 -5.40
C THR A 69 -4.04 -8.78 -3.98
N THR A 70 -3.09 -8.43 -3.12
CA THR A 70 -3.04 -8.88 -1.72
C THR A 70 -4.25 -8.34 -0.95
N MET A 71 -4.54 -7.04 -1.06
CA MET A 71 -5.68 -6.43 -0.38
C MET A 71 -7.05 -6.91 -0.90
N ASN A 72 -7.14 -7.45 -2.12
CA ASN A 72 -8.40 -8.04 -2.62
C ASN A 72 -8.60 -9.49 -2.18
N LYS A 73 -7.55 -10.17 -1.71
CA LYS A 73 -7.62 -11.57 -1.24
C LYS A 73 -7.88 -11.69 0.25
N ALA A 74 -7.63 -10.62 1.00
CA ALA A 74 -7.94 -10.46 2.42
C ALA A 74 -9.30 -9.77 2.57
#